data_AF-R9LL68-F1
#
_entry.id   AF-R9LL68-F1
#
_cell.length_a   1.000
_cell.length_b   1.000
_cell.length_c   1.000
_cell.angle_alpha   90.00
_cell.angle_beta   90.00
_cell.angle_gamma   90.00
#
_symmetry.space_group_name_H-M   'P 1'
#
loop_
_entity.id
_entity.type
_entity.pdbx_description
1 polymer ?
#
loop_
_entity_poly.entity_id
_entity_poly.type
_entity_poly.pdbx_seq_one_letter_code
_entity_poly.pdbx_strand_id
1 'polypeptide(L)'
;MKYTKTLERSLKTIEVVSGNQRKIVQVLRFPEKQGDVFDLLTRGLTMKEAEEEYLRQCKEAQHGLDLLAKAEAKDHIALYEEYEVKKIPGGTGWQIEILKPYRLSLFELKKFHTLTKEEERILIDQLSIALRQAKKAGVGHCAIKPENIFVVAENEFVLDDFFGNDEPDWNGLADLVEDPDLKSQIVQSDLWQWEAKQ
;
A
#
# COMPACT_ATOMS: atom_id res chain seq x y z
N MET A 1 1.39 9.15 18.65
CA MET A 1 1.01 10.30 17.77
C MET A 1 -0.16 11.09 18.38
N LYS A 2 -0.25 12.42 18.20
CA LYS A 2 -1.38 13.26 18.68
C LYS A 2 -2.05 13.99 17.51
N TYR A 3 -3.37 13.90 17.41
CA TYR A 3 -4.16 14.51 16.32
C TYR A 3 -5.19 15.49 16.87
N THR A 4 -5.50 16.56 16.13
CA THR A 4 -6.47 17.58 16.54
C THR A 4 -7.87 17.32 15.98
N LYS A 5 -7.98 16.65 14.84
CA LYS A 5 -9.24 16.20 14.22
C LYS A 5 -9.02 14.87 13.49
N THR A 6 -10.08 14.07 13.39
CA THR A 6 -10.08 12.78 12.70
C THR A 6 -11.35 12.64 11.84
N LEU A 7 -11.20 12.12 10.62
CA LEU A 7 -12.28 11.78 9.70
C LEU A 7 -12.01 10.39 9.11
N GLU A 8 -12.93 9.45 9.29
CA GLU A 8 -12.78 8.10 8.73
C GLU A 8 -12.96 8.14 7.20
N ARG A 9 -11.99 7.61 6.45
CA ARG A 9 -12.08 7.47 4.98
C ARG A 9 -12.40 6.03 4.56
N SER A 10 -11.86 5.04 5.28
CA SER A 10 -12.11 3.62 5.06
C SER A 10 -11.91 2.83 6.36
N LEU A 11 -12.18 1.52 6.32
CA LEU A 11 -11.96 0.61 7.45
C LEU A 11 -10.51 0.60 7.98
N LYS A 12 -9.53 0.93 7.12
CA LYS A 12 -8.10 0.90 7.45
C LYS A 12 -7.45 2.29 7.41
N THR A 13 -8.17 3.34 7.03
CA THR A 13 -7.58 4.66 6.75
C THR A 13 -8.38 5.79 7.38
N ILE A 14 -7.70 6.61 8.17
CA ILE A 14 -8.24 7.77 8.87
C ILE A 14 -7.52 9.01 8.36
N GLU A 15 -8.27 10.01 7.92
CA GLU A 15 -7.71 11.34 7.71
C GLU A 15 -7.58 12.06 9.05
N VAL A 16 -6.42 12.65 9.27
CA VAL A 16 -6.13 13.37 10.51
C VAL A 16 -5.60 14.76 10.22
N VAL A 17 -5.83 15.67 11.15
CA VAL A 17 -5.14 16.96 11.18
C VAL A 17 -4.06 16.89 12.26
N SER A 18 -2.81 17.12 11.85
CA SER A 18 -1.66 17.26 12.74
C SER A 18 -1.05 18.64 12.52
N GLY A 19 -1.12 19.50 13.53
CA GLY A 19 -0.85 20.93 13.36
C GLY A 19 -1.85 21.59 12.40
N ASN A 20 -1.34 22.17 11.30
CA ASN A 20 -2.12 22.80 10.23
C ASN A 20 -2.11 21.98 8.91
N GLN A 21 -1.66 20.73 8.93
CA GLN A 21 -1.55 19.88 7.75
C GLN A 21 -2.52 18.70 7.82
N ARG A 22 -3.18 18.41 6.69
CA ARG A 22 -3.93 17.17 6.49
C ARG A 22 -2.95 16.02 6.29
N LYS A 23 -3.19 14.91 6.97
CA LYS A 23 -2.40 13.69 6.89
C LYS A 23 -3.32 12.48 6.84
N ILE A 24 -2.76 11.34 6.49
CA ILE A 24 -3.45 10.07 6.46
C ILE A 24 -2.79 9.14 7.48
N VAL A 25 -3.61 8.47 8.28
CA VAL A 25 -3.19 7.39 9.17
C VAL A 25 -3.75 6.10 8.61
N GLN A 26 -2.88 5.20 8.17
CA GLN A 26 -3.26 3.83 7.84
C GLN A 26 -3.07 2.95 9.08
N VAL A 27 -4.03 2.08 9.36
CA VAL A 27 -3.99 1.16 10.48
C VAL A 27 -3.92 -0.27 9.96
N LEU A 28 -2.80 -0.94 10.22
CA LEU A 28 -2.65 -2.39 10.02
C LEU A 28 -2.95 -3.10 11.34
N ARG A 29 -3.71 -4.19 11.32
CA ARG A 29 -4.08 -4.95 12.53
C ARG A 29 -3.72 -6.42 12.38
N PHE A 30 -3.16 -6.98 13.45
CA PHE A 30 -2.73 -8.37 13.56
C PHE A 30 -3.29 -8.93 14.87
N PRO A 31 -4.40 -9.67 14.84
CA PRO A 31 -5.20 -10.07 13.68
C PRO A 31 -5.96 -8.92 13.02
N GLU A 32 -6.39 -9.12 11.77
CA GLU A 32 -7.30 -8.18 11.11
C GLU A 32 -8.66 -8.12 11.83
N LYS A 33 -9.17 -9.28 12.26
CA LYS A 33 -10.42 -9.41 13.01
C LYS A 33 -10.19 -10.22 14.27
N GLN A 34 -10.84 -9.81 15.36
CA GLN A 34 -10.74 -10.57 16.62
C GLN A 34 -11.29 -12.00 16.51
N GLY A 35 -12.18 -12.27 15.54
CA GLY A 35 -12.64 -13.62 15.21
C GLY A 35 -11.51 -14.56 14.75
N ASP A 36 -10.47 -14.02 14.09
CA ASP A 36 -9.36 -14.85 13.57
C ASP A 36 -8.57 -15.52 14.71
N VAL A 37 -8.55 -14.88 15.89
CA VAL A 37 -7.97 -15.48 17.11
C VAL A 37 -8.72 -16.75 17.47
N PHE A 38 -10.06 -16.72 17.42
CA PHE A 38 -10.90 -17.86 17.76
C PHE A 38 -10.69 -19.03 16.78
N ASP A 39 -10.43 -18.73 15.51
CA ASP A 39 -10.11 -19.75 14.51
C ASP A 39 -8.80 -20.47 14.83
N LEU A 40 -7.76 -19.74 15.29
CA LEU A 40 -6.51 -20.36 15.75
C LEU A 40 -6.73 -21.25 16.97
N LEU A 41 -7.53 -20.80 17.94
CA LEU A 41 -7.85 -21.60 19.12
C LEU A 41 -8.61 -22.87 18.76
N THR A 42 -9.57 -22.79 17.83
CA THR A 42 -10.34 -23.94 17.34
C THR A 42 -9.45 -24.95 16.62
N ARG A 43 -8.35 -24.49 16.01
CA ARG A 43 -7.31 -25.33 15.42
C ARG A 43 -6.36 -25.97 16.44
N GLY A 44 -6.58 -25.73 17.73
CA GLY A 44 -5.84 -26.34 18.83
C GLY A 44 -4.67 -25.52 19.37
N LEU A 45 -4.47 -24.28 18.89
CA LEU A 45 -3.46 -23.39 19.45
C LEU A 45 -3.93 -22.85 20.81
N THR A 46 -2.99 -22.61 21.71
CA THR A 46 -3.22 -21.86 22.93
C THR A 46 -3.31 -20.36 22.65
N MET A 47 -3.91 -19.61 23.59
CA MET A 47 -3.93 -18.13 23.52
C MET A 47 -2.52 -17.54 23.38
N LYS A 48 -1.53 -18.15 24.03
CA LYS A 48 -0.14 -17.71 23.96
C LYS A 48 0.45 -17.92 22.57
N GLU A 49 0.23 -19.08 21.96
CA GLU A 49 0.69 -19.37 20.60
C GLU A 49 0.00 -18.48 19.57
N ALA A 50 -1.30 -18.19 19.73
CA ALA A 50 -2.01 -17.24 18.88
C ALA A 50 -1.44 -15.81 19.03
N GLU A 51 -1.15 -15.36 20.25
CA GLU A 51 -0.50 -14.07 20.50
C GLU A 51 0.92 -14.04 19.89
N GLU A 52 1.71 -15.10 20.01
CA GLU A 52 3.05 -15.18 19.38
C GLU A 52 2.99 -15.15 17.85
N GLU A 53 1.99 -15.79 17.24
CA GLU A 53 1.75 -15.79 15.79
C GLU A 53 1.46 -14.38 15.27
N TYR A 54 0.54 -13.65 15.90
CA TYR A 54 0.23 -12.28 15.49
C TYR A 54 1.36 -11.30 15.79
N LEU A 55 2.17 -11.56 16.81
CA LEU A 55 3.39 -10.78 17.05
C LEU A 55 4.39 -10.96 15.91
N ARG A 56 4.52 -12.19 15.41
CA ARG A 56 5.41 -12.50 14.28
C ARG A 56 4.96 -11.74 13.04
N GLN A 57 3.67 -11.81 12.69
CA GLN A 57 3.11 -11.08 11.54
C GLN A 57 3.29 -9.55 11.68
N CYS A 58 3.05 -9.01 12.87
CA CYS A 58 3.29 -7.58 13.14
C CYS A 58 4.76 -7.21 12.91
N LYS A 59 5.70 -8.05 13.37
CA LYS A 59 7.14 -7.80 13.17
C LYS A 59 7.57 -7.93 11.70
N GLU A 60 6.99 -8.86 10.95
CA GLU A 60 7.22 -8.99 9.51
C GLU A 60 6.77 -7.72 8.78
N ALA A 61 5.59 -7.18 9.11
CA ALA A 61 5.11 -5.91 8.57
C ALA A 61 5.99 -4.71 8.96
N GLN A 62 6.49 -4.66 10.20
CA GLN A 62 7.46 -3.64 10.64
C GLN A 62 8.77 -3.72 9.84
N HIS A 63 9.28 -4.93 9.61
CA HIS A 63 10.48 -5.12 8.82
C HIS A 63 10.30 -4.60 7.40
N GLY A 64 9.13 -4.87 6.79
CA GLY A 64 8.77 -4.33 5.48
C GLY A 64 8.71 -2.80 5.46
N LEU A 65 8.11 -2.18 6.48
CA LEU A 65 8.11 -0.72 6.65
C LEU A 65 9.54 -0.16 6.68
N ASP A 66 10.41 -0.73 7.50
CA ASP A 66 11.80 -0.27 7.65
C ASP A 66 12.62 -0.39 6.36
N LEU A 67 12.28 -1.34 5.47
CA LEU A 67 12.89 -1.45 4.15
C LEU A 67 12.32 -0.42 3.17
N LEU A 68 11.00 -0.23 3.16
CA LEU A 68 10.34 0.78 2.33
C LEU A 68 10.76 2.22 2.69
N ALA A 69 11.07 2.50 3.96
CA ALA A 69 11.60 3.79 4.40
C ALA A 69 12.95 4.16 3.74
N LYS A 70 13.65 3.19 3.15
CA LYS A 70 14.92 3.41 2.44
C LYS A 70 14.73 3.67 0.94
N ALA A 71 13.50 3.66 0.45
CA ALA A 71 13.21 3.92 -0.96
C ALA A 71 13.59 5.36 -1.33
N GLU A 72 14.14 5.52 -2.53
CA GLU A 72 14.44 6.82 -3.13
C GLU A 72 13.31 7.25 -4.08
N ALA A 73 13.30 8.52 -4.49
CA ALA A 73 12.27 9.03 -5.42
C ALA A 73 12.16 8.21 -6.72
N LYS A 74 13.31 7.72 -7.24
CA LYS A 74 13.39 6.87 -8.44
C LYS A 74 12.71 5.50 -8.29
N ASP A 75 12.38 5.09 -7.06
CA ASP A 75 11.76 3.81 -6.79
C ASP A 75 10.24 3.88 -6.87
N HIS A 76 9.64 5.07 -7.02
CA HIS A 76 8.20 5.27 -7.18
C HIS A 76 7.35 4.64 -6.05
N ILE A 77 7.93 4.57 -4.84
CA ILE A 77 7.30 4.05 -3.63
C ILE A 77 6.82 5.22 -2.77
N ALA A 78 5.57 5.18 -2.33
CA ALA A 78 5.00 6.20 -1.47
C ALA A 78 5.63 6.15 -0.07
N LEU A 79 6.40 7.18 0.27
CA LEU A 79 7.00 7.31 1.59
C LEU A 79 5.97 7.71 2.65
N TYR A 80 6.12 7.15 3.85
CA TYR A 80 5.45 7.52 5.08
C TYR A 80 6.36 8.41 5.94
N GLU A 81 5.79 9.14 6.90
CA GLU A 81 6.55 10.04 7.79
C GLU A 81 7.05 9.32 9.04
N GLU A 82 6.17 8.57 9.70
CA GLU A 82 6.48 7.80 10.90
C GLU A 82 5.45 6.66 11.07
N TYR A 83 5.77 5.65 11.88
CA TYR A 83 4.81 4.64 12.31
C TYR A 83 4.92 4.36 13.81
N GLU A 84 3.84 3.88 14.42
CA GLU A 84 3.78 3.52 15.84
C GLU A 84 3.10 2.16 16.01
N VAL A 85 3.70 1.28 16.80
CA VAL A 85 3.12 -0.04 17.13
C VAL A 85 2.44 0.01 18.48
N LYS A 86 1.20 -0.48 18.55
CA LYS A 86 0.38 -0.49 19.76
C LYS A 86 -0.30 -1.84 19.94
N LYS A 87 -0.65 -2.20 21.17
CA LYS A 87 -1.59 -3.30 21.41
C LYS A 87 -2.99 -2.88 20.94
N ILE A 88 -3.76 -3.83 20.40
CA ILE A 88 -5.16 -3.58 20.02
C ILE A 88 -5.97 -3.26 21.29
N PRO A 89 -6.63 -2.10 21.39
CA PRO A 89 -7.44 -1.77 22.55
C PRO A 89 -8.58 -2.78 22.75
N GLY A 90 -8.64 -3.41 23.92
CA GLY A 90 -9.70 -4.36 24.27
C GLY A 90 -9.68 -5.68 23.49
N GLY A 91 -8.58 -6.00 22.79
CA GLY A 91 -8.44 -7.21 22.00
C GLY A 91 -7.06 -7.85 22.11
N THR A 92 -6.93 -9.04 21.52
CA THR A 92 -5.64 -9.74 21.37
C THR A 92 -4.94 -9.22 20.12
N GLY A 93 -3.62 -9.04 20.21
CA GLY A 93 -2.78 -8.69 19.08
C GLY A 93 -2.27 -7.24 19.07
N TRP A 94 -1.74 -6.83 17.93
CA TRP A 94 -1.09 -5.54 17.71
C TRP A 94 -1.65 -4.82 16.51
N GLN A 95 -1.51 -3.50 16.52
CA GLN A 95 -1.76 -2.65 15.38
C GLN A 95 -0.56 -1.76 15.11
N ILE A 96 -0.34 -1.45 13.83
CA ILE A 96 0.63 -0.47 13.38
C ILE A 96 -0.13 0.71 12.81
N GLU A 97 0.07 1.89 13.39
CA GLU A 97 -0.44 3.15 12.87
C GLU A 97 0.66 3.80 12.03
N ILE A 98 0.43 3.97 10.74
CA ILE A 98 1.40 4.54 9.78
C ILE A 98 0.91 5.93 9.38
N LEU A 99 1.68 6.96 9.71
CA LEU A 99 1.40 8.35 9.35
C LEU A 99 1.99 8.66 7.98
N LYS A 100 1.15 9.13 7.07
CA LYS A 100 1.50 9.46 5.69
C LYS A 100 1.09 10.89 5.37
N PRO A 101 1.81 11.60 4.50
CA PRO A 101 1.35 12.89 4.03
C PRO A 101 0.09 12.71 3.16
N TYR A 102 -0.79 13.69 3.18
CA TYR A 102 -1.97 13.68 2.34
C TYR A 102 -1.57 13.93 0.87
N ARG A 103 -1.93 12.99 -0.02
CA ARG A 103 -1.67 13.07 -1.47
C ARG A 103 -2.97 12.84 -2.24
N LEU A 104 -3.05 13.39 -3.44
CA LEU A 104 -4.15 13.15 -4.38
C LEU A 104 -4.00 11.74 -4.97
N SER A 105 -5.02 10.89 -4.84
CA SER A 105 -4.96 9.55 -5.44
C SER A 105 -5.30 9.58 -6.93
N LEU A 106 -4.86 8.56 -7.68
CA LEU A 106 -5.21 8.38 -9.08
C LEU A 106 -6.73 8.23 -9.25
N PHE A 107 -7.42 7.56 -8.32
CA PHE A 107 -8.87 7.50 -8.28
C PHE A 107 -9.52 8.89 -8.21
N GLU A 108 -8.96 9.80 -7.40
CA GLU A 108 -9.44 11.17 -7.30
C GLU A 108 -9.10 11.99 -8.57
N LEU A 109 -7.89 11.83 -9.10
CA LEU A 109 -7.44 12.51 -10.33
C LEU A 109 -8.35 12.15 -11.52
N LYS A 110 -8.65 10.87 -11.71
CA LYS A 110 -9.46 10.35 -12.84
C LYS A 110 -10.88 10.92 -12.89
N LYS A 111 -11.40 11.51 -11.81
CA LYS A 111 -12.71 12.18 -11.79
C LYS A 111 -12.71 13.50 -12.53
N PHE A 112 -11.55 14.13 -12.66
CA PHE A 112 -11.41 15.48 -13.20
C PHE A 112 -10.46 15.54 -14.40
N HIS A 113 -9.63 14.52 -14.60
CA HIS A 113 -8.64 14.44 -15.67
C HIS A 113 -8.67 13.05 -16.31
N THR A 114 -8.64 13.01 -17.63
CA THR A 114 -8.45 11.77 -18.39
C THR A 114 -6.99 11.72 -18.81
N LEU A 115 -6.28 10.67 -18.39
CA LEU A 115 -4.88 10.50 -18.77
C LEU A 115 -4.75 10.32 -20.28
N THR A 116 -3.76 11.00 -20.85
CA THR A 116 -3.28 10.76 -22.21
C THR A 116 -2.53 9.43 -22.28
N LYS A 117 -2.39 8.87 -23.48
CA LYS A 117 -1.61 7.64 -23.72
C LYS A 117 -0.19 7.73 -23.16
N GLU A 118 0.44 8.90 -23.25
CA GLU A 118 1.80 9.11 -22.72
C GLU A 118 1.81 9.10 -21.19
N GLU A 119 0.85 9.77 -20.53
CA GLU A 119 0.70 9.72 -19.07
C GLU A 119 0.41 8.31 -18.56
N GLU A 120 -0.45 7.55 -19.26
CA GLU A 120 -0.72 6.15 -18.95
C GLU A 120 0.53 5.29 -19.07
N ARG A 121 1.35 5.53 -20.09
CA ARG A 121 2.61 4.82 -20.27
C ARG A 121 3.62 5.13 -19.16
N ILE A 122 3.76 6.40 -18.78
CA ILE A 122 4.61 6.83 -17.66
C ILE A 122 4.14 6.18 -16.37
N LEU A 123 2.83 6.21 -16.10
CA LEU A 123 2.22 5.57 -14.94
C LEU A 123 2.64 4.09 -14.85
N ILE A 124 2.48 3.32 -15.93
CA ILE A 124 2.75 1.88 -15.93
C ILE A 124 4.25 1.58 -15.76
N ASP A 125 5.13 2.38 -16.36
CA ASP A 125 6.57 2.23 -16.19
C ASP A 125 6.99 2.46 -14.73
N GLN A 126 6.51 3.54 -14.12
CA GLN A 126 6.79 3.89 -12.73
C GLN A 126 6.24 2.84 -11.75
N LEU A 127 5.01 2.35 -11.96
CA LEU A 127 4.44 1.28 -11.14
C LEU A 127 5.24 -0.02 -11.27
N SER A 128 5.69 -0.37 -12.47
CA SER A 128 6.53 -1.55 -12.70
C SER A 128 7.88 -1.45 -11.97
N ILE A 129 8.47 -0.25 -11.90
CA ILE A 129 9.66 0.02 -11.07
C ILE A 129 9.33 -0.20 -9.59
N ALA A 130 8.26 0.40 -9.07
CA ALA A 130 7.87 0.28 -7.67
C ALA A 130 7.66 -1.19 -7.26
N LEU A 131 6.94 -1.97 -8.07
CA LEU A 131 6.67 -3.38 -7.82
C LEU A 131 7.97 -4.21 -7.79
N ARG A 132 8.92 -3.93 -8.70
CA ARG A 132 10.25 -4.57 -8.70
C ARG A 132 11.05 -4.26 -7.45
N GLN A 133 11.05 -3.01 -7.00
CA GLN A 133 11.82 -2.62 -5.80
C GLN A 133 11.23 -3.21 -4.53
N ALA A 134 9.90 -3.20 -4.40
CA ALA A 134 9.20 -3.86 -3.32
C ALA A 134 9.44 -5.38 -3.30
N LYS A 135 9.46 -6.05 -4.45
CA LYS A 135 9.83 -7.48 -4.54
C LYS A 135 11.26 -7.74 -4.03
N LYS A 136 12.22 -6.87 -4.39
CA LYS A 136 13.61 -6.97 -3.86
C LYS A 136 13.67 -6.73 -2.35
N ALA A 137 12.80 -5.87 -1.82
CA ALA A 137 12.66 -5.63 -0.39
C ALA A 137 11.89 -6.74 0.34
N GLY A 138 11.36 -7.75 -0.35
CA GLY A 138 10.62 -8.85 0.28
C GLY A 138 9.29 -8.43 0.90
N VAL A 139 8.73 -7.29 0.49
CA VAL A 139 7.39 -6.85 0.91
C VAL A 139 6.36 -7.34 -0.10
N GLY A 140 5.25 -7.89 0.39
CA GLY A 140 4.14 -8.34 -0.46
C GLY A 140 3.27 -7.17 -0.91
N HIS A 141 2.43 -7.37 -1.93
CA HIS A 141 1.64 -6.28 -2.51
C HIS A 141 0.16 -6.48 -2.23
N CYS A 142 -0.53 -5.40 -1.89
CA CYS A 142 -1.97 -5.38 -1.91
C CYS A 142 -2.42 -4.91 -3.30
N ALA A 143 -3.59 -5.38 -3.73
CA ALA A 143 -4.12 -5.18 -5.08
C ALA A 143 -3.81 -3.80 -5.69
N ILE A 144 -3.25 -3.82 -6.91
CA ILE A 144 -2.97 -2.62 -7.70
C ILE A 144 -4.31 -1.94 -8.01
N LYS A 145 -4.54 -0.78 -7.40
CA LYS A 145 -5.82 -0.07 -7.49
C LYS A 145 -5.60 1.44 -7.57
N PRO A 146 -6.44 2.19 -8.30
CA PRO A 146 -6.32 3.64 -8.40
C PRO A 146 -6.32 4.38 -7.05
N GLU A 147 -6.90 3.82 -6.01
CA GLU A 147 -6.93 4.39 -4.66
C GLU A 147 -5.58 4.36 -3.95
N ASN A 148 -4.71 3.41 -4.33
CA ASN A 148 -3.39 3.19 -3.73
C ASN A 148 -2.27 3.83 -4.54
N ILE A 149 -2.59 4.52 -5.63
CA ILE A 149 -1.62 5.22 -6.48
C ILE A 149 -1.79 6.72 -6.22
N PHE A 150 -0.70 7.43 -5.97
CA PHE A 150 -0.72 8.85 -5.64
C PHE A 150 0.09 9.67 -6.63
N VAL A 151 -0.42 10.86 -6.92
CA VAL A 151 0.27 11.86 -7.74
C VAL A 151 1.11 12.74 -6.83
N VAL A 152 2.41 12.83 -7.08
CA VAL A 152 3.33 13.69 -6.31
C VAL A 152 3.79 14.92 -7.09
N ALA A 153 3.86 14.81 -8.42
CA ALA A 153 4.09 15.91 -9.34
C ALA A 153 3.45 15.58 -10.71
N GLU A 154 3.52 16.52 -11.65
CA GLU A 154 3.12 16.28 -13.03
C GLU A 154 3.92 15.10 -13.60
N ASN A 155 3.23 14.06 -14.09
CA ASN A 155 3.82 12.82 -14.59
C ASN A 155 4.68 12.05 -13.58
N GLU A 156 4.45 12.25 -12.29
CA GLU A 156 5.13 11.51 -11.23
C GLU A 156 4.12 10.85 -10.30
N PHE A 157 4.09 9.52 -10.38
CA PHE A 157 3.22 8.65 -9.63
C PHE A 157 4.04 7.82 -8.64
N VAL A 158 3.44 7.57 -7.48
CA VAL A 158 3.99 6.67 -6.47
C VAL A 158 2.94 5.64 -6.07
N LEU A 159 3.37 4.40 -5.91
CA LEU A 159 2.54 3.31 -5.42
C LEU A 159 2.62 3.24 -3.90
N ASP A 160 1.47 3.10 -3.26
CA ASP A 160 1.32 2.75 -1.86
C ASP A 160 0.70 1.34 -1.75
N ASP A 161 0.66 0.78 -0.54
CA ASP A 161 0.02 -0.50 -0.20
C ASP A 161 0.84 -1.78 -0.49
N PHE A 162 1.98 -1.87 0.20
CA PHE A 162 2.91 -3.01 0.18
C PHE A 162 2.72 -3.97 1.37
N PHE A 163 1.47 -4.18 1.81
CA PHE A 163 1.16 -5.02 2.98
C PHE A 163 0.21 -6.18 2.67
N GLY A 164 0.00 -6.50 1.39
CA GLY A 164 -0.76 -7.67 0.97
C GLY A 164 0.11 -8.92 0.85
N ASN A 165 -0.52 -10.08 0.72
CA ASN A 165 0.17 -11.37 0.56
C ASN A 165 0.24 -11.83 -0.90
N ASP A 166 -0.40 -11.10 -1.81
CA ASP A 166 -0.54 -11.50 -3.20
C ASP A 166 0.66 -10.98 -4.03
N GLU A 167 1.11 -11.78 -5.00
CA GLU A 167 2.03 -11.26 -6.01
C GLU A 167 1.26 -10.36 -6.99
N PRO A 168 1.82 -9.21 -7.37
CA PRO A 168 1.19 -8.34 -8.37
C PRO A 168 1.18 -9.03 -9.73
N ASP A 169 0.12 -8.80 -10.51
CA ASP A 169 0.01 -9.28 -11.88
C ASP A 169 -0.20 -8.12 -12.87
N TRP A 170 -0.06 -8.43 -14.15
CA TRP A 170 -0.29 -7.45 -15.22
C TRP A 170 -1.76 -7.09 -15.42
N ASN A 171 -2.70 -7.93 -15.00
CA ASN A 171 -4.11 -7.62 -15.15
C ASN A 171 -4.47 -6.40 -14.31
N GLY A 172 -3.97 -6.34 -13.06
CA GLY A 172 -4.16 -5.18 -12.19
C GLY A 172 -3.57 -3.89 -12.77
N LEU A 173 -2.48 -3.98 -13.53
CA LEU A 173 -1.89 -2.82 -14.23
C LEU A 173 -2.68 -2.46 -15.50
N ALA A 174 -3.12 -3.44 -16.28
CA ALA A 174 -3.92 -3.23 -17.49
C ALA A 174 -5.27 -2.56 -17.19
N ASP A 175 -5.84 -2.83 -16.01
CA ASP A 175 -7.08 -2.20 -15.53
C ASP A 175 -6.90 -0.70 -15.21
N LEU A 176 -5.67 -0.20 -15.10
CA LEU A 176 -5.40 1.21 -14.83
C LEU A 176 -5.37 2.09 -16.07
N VAL A 177 -5.23 1.52 -17.26
CA VAL A 177 -5.12 2.25 -18.51
C VAL A 177 -6.44 2.22 -19.27
N GLU A 178 -6.64 3.12 -20.21
CA GLU A 178 -7.78 3.14 -21.13
C GLU A 178 -7.34 2.85 -22.57
N ASP A 179 -6.09 3.19 -22.94
CA ASP A 179 -5.56 2.96 -24.29
C ASP A 179 -5.48 1.46 -24.64
N PRO A 180 -6.15 1.01 -25.71
CA PRO A 180 -6.28 -0.41 -26.04
C PRO A 180 -4.96 -1.04 -26.53
N ASP A 181 -4.09 -0.27 -27.19
CA ASP A 181 -2.79 -0.76 -27.64
C ASP A 181 -1.87 -0.98 -26.42
N LEU A 182 -1.85 -0.03 -25.49
CA LEU A 182 -1.10 -0.11 -24.26
C LEU A 182 -1.60 -1.26 -23.39
N LYS A 183 -2.92 -1.45 -23.24
CA LYS A 183 -3.51 -2.64 -22.60
C LYS A 183 -2.99 -3.94 -23.19
N SER A 184 -3.01 -4.04 -24.51
CA SER A 184 -2.55 -5.23 -25.22
C SER A 184 -1.06 -5.48 -25.00
N GLN A 185 -0.25 -4.42 -25.01
CA GLN A 185 1.19 -4.50 -24.76
C GLN A 185 1.48 -4.97 -23.32
N ILE A 186 0.77 -4.42 -22.34
CA ILE A 186 0.87 -4.77 -20.92
C ILE A 186 0.59 -6.27 -20.72
N VAL A 187 -0.54 -6.75 -21.23
CA VAL A 187 -0.97 -8.15 -21.07
C VAL A 187 -0.02 -9.15 -21.74
N GLN A 188 0.68 -8.74 -22.80
CA GLN A 188 1.65 -9.57 -23.52
C GLN A 188 3.07 -9.54 -22.93
N SER A 189 3.32 -8.72 -21.91
CA SER A 189 4.65 -8.50 -21.36
C SER A 189 4.93 -9.35 -20.11
N ASP A 190 6.17 -9.32 -19.62
CA ASP A 190 6.56 -9.88 -18.32
C ASP A 190 6.86 -8.74 -17.33
N LEU A 191 6.24 -8.78 -16.15
CA LEU A 191 6.23 -7.68 -15.18
C LEU A 191 7.65 -7.34 -14.71
N TRP A 192 8.45 -8.38 -14.58
CA TRP A 192 9.81 -8.30 -14.08
C TRP A 192 10.81 -7.93 -15.17
N GLN A 193 10.43 -8.02 -16.45
CA GLN A 193 11.24 -7.68 -17.62
C GLN A 193 10.69 -6.50 -18.44
N TRP A 194 9.67 -5.80 -17.94
CA TRP A 194 9.12 -4.63 -18.65
C TRP A 194 10.18 -3.54 -18.84
N GLU A 195 10.45 -3.26 -20.11
CA GLU A 195 11.23 -2.11 -20.59
C GLU A 195 10.34 -1.30 -21.53
N ALA A 196 10.03 -0.07 -21.15
CA ALA A 196 9.30 0.85 -22.03
C ALA A 196 10.18 1.18 -23.25
N LYS A 197 9.91 0.56 -24.41
CA LYS A 197 10.61 0.86 -25.68
C LYS A 197 10.37 2.31 -26.09
N GLN A 198 11.32 3.20 -25.82
CA GLN A 198 11.27 4.63 -26.17
C GLN A 198 10.93 4.83 -27.65
#